data_AF-A0A535ZX73-F1
#
_entry.id   AF-A0A535ZX73-F1
#
_cell.length_a   1.000
_cell.length_b   1.000
_cell.length_c   1.000
_cell.angle_alpha   90.00
_cell.angle_beta   90.00
_cell.angle_gamma   90.00
#
_symmetry.space_group_name_H-M   'P 1'
#
loop_
_entity.id
_entity.type
_entity.pdbx_description
1 polymer ?
#
loop_
_entity_poly.entity_id
_entity_poly.type
_entity_poly.pdbx_seq_one_letter_code
_entity_poly.pdbx_strand_id
1 'polypeptide(L)'
;MYFDRHPGPQPEVCDYLVEKRVKMFGADLASMDHSLHVRVRYFRPDLVKEYEAETGKPVDETLPMKDFEHVHYHMARANIPMLENLGGELAAVAGKRVDVGAFPWRWVGGEGCVCRVVAFVP
;
A
#
# COMPACT_ATOMS: atom_id res chain seq x y z
N MET A 1 1.84 16.00 -5.22
CA MET A 1 2.44 15.76 -3.89
C MET A 1 2.03 14.41 -3.30
N TYR A 2 0.86 13.86 -3.63
CA TYR A 2 0.33 12.56 -3.19
C TYR A 2 1.20 11.32 -3.52
N PHE A 3 1.71 11.20 -4.75
CA PHE A 3 2.36 9.97 -5.23
C PHE A 3 3.73 9.65 -4.59
N ASP A 4 4.51 10.65 -4.19
CA ASP A 4 5.84 10.42 -3.62
C ASP A 4 5.88 10.67 -2.10
N ARG A 5 4.76 11.07 -1.50
CA ARG A 5 4.65 11.38 -0.07
C ARG A 5 3.44 10.67 0.51
N HIS A 6 3.55 9.35 0.59
CA HIS A 6 2.55 8.52 1.24
C HIS A 6 3.22 7.50 2.16
N PRO A 7 2.53 7.10 3.24
CA PRO A 7 2.99 6.05 4.12
C PRO A 7 2.88 4.68 3.44
N GLY A 8 3.36 3.65 4.14
CA GLY A 8 3.09 2.26 3.86
C GLY A 8 3.14 1.45 5.16
N PRO A 9 2.54 0.25 5.21
CA PRO A 9 2.62 -0.62 6.36
C PRO A 9 4.05 -1.16 6.53
N GLN A 10 4.41 -1.43 7.78
CA GLN A 10 5.66 -2.13 8.12
C GLN A 10 5.51 -3.65 7.83
N PRO A 11 6.61 -4.39 7.64
CA PRO A 11 6.59 -5.82 7.34
C PRO A 11 5.68 -6.67 8.24
N GLU A 12 5.65 -6.37 9.55
CA GLU A 12 4.87 -7.14 10.53
C GLU A 12 3.36 -7.04 10.30
N VAL A 13 2.90 -5.98 9.63
CA VAL A 13 1.49 -5.83 9.23
C VAL A 13 1.15 -6.85 8.14
N CYS A 14 2.08 -7.17 7.23
CA CYS A 14 1.89 -8.21 6.22
C CYS A 14 1.66 -9.56 6.89
N ASP A 15 2.55 -9.92 7.83
CA ASP A 15 2.46 -11.17 8.59
C ASP A 15 1.09 -11.28 9.30
N TYR A 16 0.66 -10.20 9.96
CA TYR A 16 -0.63 -10.14 10.64
C TYR A 16 -1.81 -10.34 9.68
N LEU A 17 -1.82 -9.66 8.52
CA LEU A 17 -2.90 -9.78 7.54
C LEU A 17 -2.96 -11.18 6.92
N VAL A 18 -1.80 -11.80 6.66
CA VAL A 18 -1.69 -13.17 6.17
C VAL A 18 -2.20 -14.16 7.20
N GLU A 19 -1.81 -14.02 8.48
CA GLU A 19 -2.30 -14.87 9.57
C GLU A 19 -3.83 -14.78 9.71
N LYS A 20 -4.39 -13.57 9.58
CA LYS A 20 -5.84 -13.32 9.59
C LYS A 20 -6.55 -13.82 8.33
N ARG A 21 -5.82 -14.27 7.31
CA ARG A 21 -6.35 -14.77 6.03
C ARG A 21 -7.31 -13.77 5.38
N VAL A 22 -6.95 -12.49 5.39
CA VAL A 22 -7.73 -11.45 4.71
C VAL A 22 -7.82 -11.76 3.21
N LYS A 23 -8.93 -11.38 2.58
CA LYS A 23 -9.17 -11.67 1.16
C LYS A 23 -8.53 -10.65 0.22
N MET A 24 -8.38 -9.42 0.70
CA MET A 24 -7.76 -8.29 0.03
C MET A 24 -7.50 -7.22 1.09
N PHE A 25 -6.57 -6.31 0.80
CA PHE A 25 -6.33 -5.12 1.61
C PHE A 25 -6.01 -3.95 0.69
N GLY A 26 -6.21 -2.74 1.18
CA GLY A 26 -5.97 -1.55 0.37
C GLY A 26 -6.04 -0.27 1.14
N ALA A 27 -5.58 0.79 0.50
CA ALA A 27 -5.53 2.12 1.08
C ALA A 27 -5.58 3.19 -0.03
N ASP A 28 -5.86 4.42 0.37
CA ASP A 28 -5.76 5.60 -0.50
C ASP A 28 -4.31 6.08 -0.61
N LEU A 29 -3.50 5.23 -1.24
CA LEU A 29 -2.06 5.44 -1.43
C LEU A 29 -1.73 5.13 -2.89
N ALA A 30 -0.70 5.80 -3.41
CA ALA A 30 -0.19 5.54 -4.75
C ALA A 30 0.43 4.15 -4.90
N SER A 31 1.06 3.68 -3.83
CA SER A 31 1.59 2.35 -3.70
C SER A 31 1.34 1.84 -2.28
N MET A 32 1.23 0.52 -2.09
CA MET A 32 1.07 -0.07 -0.78
C MET A 32 2.35 0.00 0.05
N ASP A 33 3.53 -0.11 -0.56
CA ASP A 33 4.80 0.10 0.15
C ASP A 33 4.98 1.58 0.51
N HIS A 34 5.77 1.88 1.53
CA HIS A 34 6.12 3.28 1.80
C HIS A 34 6.79 3.89 0.56
N SER A 35 6.49 5.15 0.24
CA SER A 35 7.07 5.82 -0.94
C SER A 35 8.61 5.72 -1.01
N LEU A 36 9.31 5.74 0.12
CA LEU A 36 10.77 5.52 0.19
C LEU A 36 11.24 4.04 0.32
N HIS A 37 10.34 3.06 0.35
CA HIS A 37 10.63 1.62 0.22
C HIS A 37 10.53 1.12 -1.23
N VAL A 38 10.32 2.02 -2.18
CA VAL A 38 10.30 1.73 -3.62
C VAL A 38 11.32 2.58 -4.35
N ARG A 39 11.32 2.50 -5.69
CA ARG A 39 12.29 3.19 -6.56
C ARG A 39 12.35 4.72 -6.40
N VAL A 40 11.29 5.34 -5.86
CA VAL A 40 11.26 6.78 -5.53
C VAL A 40 12.45 7.17 -4.65
N ARG A 41 12.89 6.31 -3.72
CA ARG A 41 14.08 6.57 -2.89
C ARG A 41 15.33 6.90 -3.71
N TYR A 42 15.50 6.28 -4.87
CA TYR A 42 16.62 6.54 -5.78
C TYR A 42 16.38 7.73 -6.71
N PHE A 43 15.15 7.88 -7.20
CA PHE A 43 14.80 8.94 -8.15
C PHE A 43 14.60 10.31 -7.50
N ARG A 44 14.32 10.33 -6.20
CA ARG A 44 14.00 11.53 -5.42
C ARG A 44 14.84 11.59 -4.13
N PRO A 45 16.17 11.74 -4.25
CA PRO A 45 17.06 11.86 -3.09
C PRO A 45 16.77 13.12 -2.25
N ASP A 46 16.08 14.11 -2.82
CA ASP A 46 15.55 15.26 -2.08
C ASP A 46 14.50 14.85 -1.03
N LEU A 47 13.65 13.86 -1.33
CA LEU A 47 12.65 13.37 -0.40
C LEU A 47 13.24 12.53 0.73
N VAL A 48 14.37 11.85 0.47
CA VAL A 48 15.13 11.18 1.53
C VAL A 48 15.64 12.20 2.54
N LYS A 49 16.24 13.31 2.07
CA LYS A 49 16.71 14.38 2.95
C LYS A 49 15.57 15.05 3.71
N GLU A 50 14.43 15.26 3.07
CA GLU A 50 13.21 15.78 3.70
C GLU A 50 12.76 14.86 4.84
N TYR A 51 12.64 13.55 4.57
CA TYR A 51 12.27 12.54 5.56
C TYR A 51 13.23 12.51 6.75
N GLU A 52 14.53 12.50 6.51
CA GLU A 52 15.55 12.48 7.58
C GLU A 52 15.51 13.76 8.43
N ALA A 53 15.25 14.92 7.81
CA ALA A 53 15.09 16.18 8.52
C ALA A 53 13.82 16.21 9.37
N GLU A 54 12.70 15.69 8.87
CA GLU A 54 11.42 15.64 9.59
C GLU A 54 11.44 14.63 10.75
N THR A 55 12.04 13.46 10.54
CA THR A 55 12.07 12.39 11.54
C THR A 55 13.24 12.48 12.51
N GLY A 56 14.28 13.24 12.16
CA GLY A 56 15.53 13.31 12.92
C GLY A 56 16.33 12.00 12.91
N LYS A 57 16.00 11.07 12.01
CA LYS A 57 16.59 9.74 11.92
C LYS A 57 17.09 9.48 10.50
N PRO A 58 18.20 8.75 10.32
CA PRO A 58 18.58 8.24 9.00
C PRO A 58 17.49 7.37 8.41
N VAL A 59 17.24 7.48 7.11
CA VAL A 59 16.16 6.73 6.44
C VAL A 59 16.33 5.22 6.62
N ASP A 60 17.55 4.71 6.66
CA ASP A 60 17.83 3.29 6.83
C ASP A 60 17.53 2.75 8.24
N GLU A 61 17.33 3.62 9.23
CA GLU A 61 16.94 3.19 10.58
C GLU A 61 15.46 2.77 10.63
N THR A 62 14.60 3.49 9.91
CA THR A 62 13.14 3.31 9.95
C THR A 62 12.58 2.66 8.69
N LEU A 63 13.31 2.76 7.58
CA LEU A 63 12.96 2.27 6.26
C LEU A 63 14.16 1.54 5.61
N PRO A 64 14.63 0.43 6.23
CA PRO A 64 15.85 -0.23 5.82
C PRO A 64 15.70 -0.92 4.45
N MET A 65 16.78 -0.89 3.66
CA MET A 65 16.80 -1.48 2.31
C MET A 65 16.46 -2.98 2.23
N LYS A 66 16.55 -3.73 3.34
CA LYS A 66 16.13 -5.15 3.40
C LYS A 66 14.62 -5.33 3.16
N ASP A 67 13.83 -4.29 3.45
CA ASP A 67 12.36 -4.30 3.36
C ASP A 67 11.86 -3.55 2.10
N PHE A 68 12.77 -3.34 1.14
CA PHE A 68 12.43 -2.75 -0.16
C PHE A 68 11.38 -3.60 -0.89
N GLU A 69 10.27 -2.97 -1.28
CA GLU A 69 9.09 -3.61 -1.91
C GLU A 69 8.55 -4.83 -1.14
N HIS A 70 8.76 -4.86 0.18
CA HIS A 70 8.39 -6.01 1.01
C HIS A 70 6.89 -6.30 0.93
N VAL A 71 6.05 -5.25 1.00
CA VAL A 71 4.59 -5.42 1.01
C VAL A 71 4.14 -6.09 -0.29
N HIS A 72 4.63 -5.61 -1.43
CA HIS A 72 4.32 -6.21 -2.73
C HIS A 72 4.73 -7.68 -2.80
N TYR A 73 5.99 -8.00 -2.47
CA TYR A 73 6.47 -9.38 -2.57
C TYR A 73 5.77 -10.33 -1.61
N HIS A 74 5.58 -9.91 -0.37
CA HIS A 74 5.01 -10.76 0.67
C HIS A 74 3.53 -11.06 0.38
N MET A 75 2.75 -10.03 0.08
CA MET A 75 1.31 -10.18 -0.11
C MET A 75 0.98 -10.88 -1.43
N ALA A 76 1.74 -10.64 -2.50
CA ALA A 76 1.61 -11.39 -3.74
C ALA A 76 1.90 -12.88 -3.56
N ARG A 77 2.96 -13.25 -2.81
CA ARG A 77 3.26 -14.67 -2.48
C ARG A 77 2.16 -15.34 -1.66
N ALA A 78 1.50 -14.58 -0.78
CA ALA A 78 0.34 -15.06 -0.03
C ALA A 78 -0.96 -15.08 -0.85
N ASN A 79 -0.92 -14.66 -2.13
CA ASN A 79 -2.08 -14.53 -3.02
C ASN A 79 -3.17 -13.60 -2.43
N ILE A 80 -2.75 -12.52 -1.76
CA ILE A 80 -3.61 -11.48 -1.22
C ILE A 80 -3.46 -10.24 -2.09
N PRO A 81 -4.48 -9.88 -2.89
CA PRO A 81 -4.43 -8.71 -3.76
C PRO A 81 -4.42 -7.40 -2.97
N MET A 82 -3.70 -6.43 -3.52
CA MET A 82 -3.55 -5.07 -3.04
C MET A 82 -4.46 -4.13 -3.83
N LEU A 83 -5.17 -3.24 -3.14
CA LEU A 83 -5.99 -2.20 -3.76
C LEU A 83 -5.38 -0.83 -3.45
N GLU A 84 -4.73 -0.25 -4.46
CA GLU A 84 -4.10 1.06 -4.39
C GLU A 84 -5.00 2.13 -5.00
N ASN A 85 -4.77 3.39 -4.65
CA ASN A 85 -5.54 4.54 -5.11
C ASN A 85 -7.04 4.39 -4.86
N LEU A 86 -7.43 3.80 -3.72
CA LEU A 86 -8.84 3.60 -3.39
C LEU A 86 -9.61 4.93 -3.32
N GLY A 87 -8.97 6.01 -2.88
CA GLY A 87 -9.53 7.37 -2.94
C GLY A 87 -10.89 7.52 -2.28
N GLY A 88 -11.55 8.62 -2.66
CA GLY A 88 -12.99 8.78 -2.57
C GLY A 88 -13.57 8.75 -1.16
N GLU A 89 -14.51 7.83 -0.94
CA GLU A 89 -15.47 7.83 0.16
C GLU A 89 -15.10 6.84 1.28
N LEU A 90 -13.83 6.39 1.36
CA LEU A 90 -13.37 5.51 2.43
C LEU A 90 -13.74 6.05 3.83
N ALA A 91 -13.63 7.36 4.02
CA ALA A 91 -14.02 8.04 5.25
C ALA A 91 -15.52 7.89 5.57
N ALA A 92 -16.39 7.81 4.56
CA ALA A 92 -17.84 7.67 4.75
C ALA A 92 -18.24 6.30 5.34
N VAL A 93 -17.39 5.29 5.15
CA VAL A 93 -17.59 3.92 5.63
C VAL A 93 -16.61 3.51 6.75
N ALA A 94 -15.75 4.42 7.20
CA ALA A 94 -14.78 4.15 8.25
C ALA A 94 -15.46 3.67 9.55
N GLY A 95 -14.92 2.61 10.16
CA GLY A 95 -15.45 2.01 11.38
C GLY A 95 -16.76 1.21 11.21
N LYS A 96 -17.29 1.10 9.98
CA LYS A 96 -18.51 0.34 9.70
C LYS A 96 -18.17 -1.03 9.13
N ARG A 97 -19.00 -2.03 9.47
CA ARG A 97 -19.01 -3.31 8.76
C ARG A 97 -19.82 -3.13 7.48
N VAL A 98 -19.18 -3.32 6.33
CA VAL A 98 -19.78 -3.21 4.99
C VAL A 98 -19.31 -4.37 4.14
N ASP A 99 -20.09 -4.73 3.12
CA ASP A 99 -19.62 -5.64 2.08
C ASP A 99 -18.79 -4.85 1.07
N VAL A 100 -17.63 -5.38 0.69
CA VAL A 100 -16.71 -4.73 -0.25
C VAL A 100 -16.54 -5.62 -1.48
N GLY A 101 -16.72 -5.02 -2.66
CA GLY A 101 -16.49 -5.67 -3.95
C GLY A 101 -15.37 -4.99 -4.72
N ALA A 102 -14.48 -5.78 -5.33
CA ALA A 102 -13.44 -5.33 -6.24
C ALA A 102 -13.67 -5.94 -7.63
N PHE A 103 -13.84 -5.10 -8.63
CA PHE A 103 -14.19 -5.48 -10.01
C PHE A 103 -13.06 -5.08 -10.98
N PRO A 104 -11.98 -5.88 -11.07
CA PRO A 104 -10.88 -5.65 -11.98
C PRO A 104 -11.25 -5.95 -13.44
N TRP A 105 -10.53 -5.34 -14.38
CA TRP A 105 -10.57 -5.78 -15.78
C TRP A 105 -10.09 -7.22 -15.93
N ARG A 106 -10.67 -7.96 -16.86
CA ARG A 106 -10.23 -9.32 -17.21
C ARG A 106 -9.00 -9.27 -18.13
N TRP A 107 -7.89 -8.76 -17.63
CA TRP A 107 -6.63 -8.70 -18.37
C TRP A 107 -5.94 -10.06 -18.37
N VAL A 108 -5.97 -10.74 -19.52
CA VAL A 108 -5.27 -12.03 -19.70
C VAL A 108 -3.76 -11.83 -19.54
N GLY A 109 -3.17 -12.51 -18.55
CA GLY A 109 -1.74 -12.42 -18.24
C GLY A 109 -1.32 -11.14 -17.50
N GLY A 110 -2.26 -10.31 -17.04
CA GLY A 110 -1.95 -9.10 -16.27
C GLY A 110 -1.60 -9.42 -14.82
N GLU A 111 -0.60 -8.72 -14.28
CA GLU A 111 -0.18 -8.80 -12.86
C GLU A 111 -0.96 -7.82 -11.96
N GLY A 112 -1.67 -6.87 -12.57
CA GLY A 112 -2.54 -5.89 -11.92
C GLY A 112 -3.34 -5.13 -12.98
N CYS A 113 -4.45 -4.49 -12.61
CA CYS A 113 -5.23 -3.69 -13.55
C CYS A 113 -6.10 -2.67 -12.82
N VAL A 114 -6.67 -1.74 -13.59
CA VAL A 114 -7.68 -0.82 -13.08
C VAL A 114 -8.87 -1.61 -12.54
N CYS A 115 -9.33 -1.22 -11.35
CA CYS A 115 -10.38 -1.91 -10.61
C CYS A 115 -11.43 -0.91 -10.15
N ARG A 116 -12.70 -1.28 -10.27
CA ARG A 116 -13.78 -0.57 -9.57
C ARG A 116 -13.96 -1.22 -8.21
N VAL A 117 -13.64 -0.49 -7.15
CA VAL A 117 -13.89 -0.93 -5.76
C VAL A 117 -15.11 -0.19 -5.23
N VAL A 118 -16.02 -0.91 -4.59
CA VAL A 118 -17.26 -0.36 -4.02
C VAL A 118 -17.50 -0.93 -2.64
N ALA A 119 -18.07 -0.11 -1.76
CA ALA A 119 -18.67 -0.55 -0.51
C ALA A 119 -20.20 -0.56 -0.66
N PHE A 120 -20.83 -1.69 -0.37
CA PHE A 120 -22.28 -1.79 -0.30
C PHE A 120 -22.72 -1.39 1.11
N VAL A 121 -23.40 -0.24 1.20
CA VAL A 121 -23.95 0.29 2.44
C VAL A 121 -25.44 -0.05 2.56
N PRO A 122 -25.96 -0.30 3.77
CA PRO A 122 -27.40 -0.47 4.00
C PRO A 122 -28.23 0.76 3.59
#